data_AF-A0A944N1A2-F1
#
_entry.id   AF-A0A944N1A2-F1
#
_cell.length_a   1.000
_cell.length_b   1.000
_cell.length_c   1.000
_cell.angle_alpha   90.00
_cell.angle_beta   90.00
_cell.angle_gamma   90.00
#
_symmetry.space_group_name_H-M   'P 1'
#
loop_
_entity.id
_entity.type
_entity.pdbx_description
1 polymer ?
#
loop_
_entity_poly.entity_id
_entity_poly.type
_entity_poly.pdbx_seq_one_letter_code
_entity_poly.pdbx_strand_id
1 'polypeptide(L)'
;MIDTTEFTKNAQKAATEGMETFLKWQKQAVDTTFSKFEQGIAAQESSISETRKHMQELEKNLTEEWKNQQEQFKSMALKMSETYWPESKQLMEDAEKLYQSNVSEMANKNREMLEKNIDSSLESTLNVEKEWASQLRKNYTSGADKLREQFDALISKTADAAKTAAA
;
A
#
# COMPACT_ATOMS: atom_id res chain seq x y z
N MET A 1 -12.36 -60.61 -22.74
CA MET A 1 -11.57 -59.52 -23.34
C MET A 1 -12.02 -58.25 -22.63
N ILE A 2 -11.13 -57.57 -21.90
CA ILE A 2 -11.48 -56.26 -21.31
C ILE A 2 -11.74 -55.32 -22.48
N ASP A 3 -12.88 -54.63 -22.48
CA ASP A 3 -13.15 -53.58 -23.47
C ASP A 3 -12.23 -52.39 -23.18
N THR A 4 -11.06 -52.43 -23.80
CA THR A 4 -10.01 -51.41 -23.68
C THR A 4 -10.48 -50.03 -24.11
N THR A 5 -11.56 -49.95 -24.90
CA THR A 5 -12.17 -48.71 -25.37
C THR A 5 -12.93 -48.00 -24.25
N GLU A 6 -13.74 -48.75 -23.50
CA GLU A 6 -14.51 -48.22 -22.38
C GLU A 6 -13.59 -47.80 -21.22
N PHE A 7 -12.55 -48.59 -20.95
CA PHE A 7 -11.50 -48.24 -19.98
C PHE A 7 -10.80 -46.92 -20.33
N THR A 8 -10.39 -46.75 -21.60
CA THR A 8 -9.71 -45.53 -22.07
C THR A 8 -10.62 -44.30 -21.96
N LYS A 9 -11.89 -44.43 -22.33
CA LYS A 9 -12.89 -43.35 -22.23
C LYS A 9 -13.11 -42.92 -20.78
N ASN A 10 -13.23 -43.87 -19.86
CA ASN A 10 -13.42 -43.59 -18.43
C ASN A 10 -12.16 -42.96 -17.82
N ALA A 11 -10.96 -43.41 -18.21
CA ALA A 11 -9.70 -42.81 -17.78
C ALA A 11 -9.55 -41.36 -18.26
N GLN A 12 -9.87 -41.07 -19.53
CA GLN A 12 -9.87 -39.71 -20.07
C GLN A 12 -10.85 -38.80 -19.34
N LYS A 13 -12.08 -39.29 -19.11
CA LYS A 13 -13.09 -38.55 -18.35
C LYS A 13 -12.60 -38.21 -16.94
N ALA A 14 -12.07 -39.19 -16.21
CA ALA A 14 -11.55 -38.98 -14.86
C ALA A 14 -10.37 -37.99 -14.84
N ALA A 15 -9.49 -38.04 -15.84
CA ALA A 15 -8.38 -37.09 -15.97
C ALA A 15 -8.88 -35.66 -16.20
N THR A 16 -9.86 -35.47 -17.10
CA THR A 16 -10.44 -34.15 -17.40
C THR A 16 -11.16 -33.55 -16.20
N GLU A 17 -12.01 -34.34 -15.53
CA GLU A 17 -12.74 -33.93 -14.31
C GLU A 17 -11.77 -33.61 -13.16
N GLY A 18 -10.71 -34.40 -13.01
CA GLY A 18 -9.63 -34.15 -12.05
C GLY A 18 -8.90 -32.84 -12.31
N MET A 19 -8.55 -32.56 -13.57
CA MET A 19 -7.89 -31.30 -13.96
C MET A 19 -8.80 -30.09 -13.74
N GLU A 20 -10.09 -30.20 -14.07
CA GLU A 20 -11.07 -29.12 -13.82
C GLU A 20 -11.20 -28.81 -12.33
N THR A 21 -11.26 -29.85 -11.50
CA THR A 21 -11.31 -29.72 -10.04
C THR A 21 -10.03 -29.05 -9.51
N PHE A 22 -8.87 -29.50 -9.99
CA PHE A 22 -7.57 -28.93 -9.62
C PHE A 22 -7.47 -27.44 -9.97
N LEU A 23 -7.82 -27.07 -11.21
CA LEU A 23 -7.78 -25.68 -11.67
C LEU A 23 -8.76 -24.80 -10.89
N LYS A 24 -9.96 -25.31 -10.58
CA LYS A 24 -10.93 -24.60 -9.74
C LYS A 24 -10.37 -24.31 -8.35
N TRP A 25 -9.76 -25.30 -7.70
CA TRP A 25 -9.13 -25.11 -6.39
C TRP A 25 -7.97 -24.12 -6.46
N GLN A 26 -7.15 -24.19 -7.50
CA GLN A 26 -6.07 -23.21 -7.70
C GLN A 26 -6.62 -21.78 -7.86
N LYS A 27 -7.62 -21.57 -8.73
CA LYS A 27 -8.23 -20.24 -8.93
C LYS A 27 -8.80 -19.70 -7.62
N GLN A 28 -9.51 -20.53 -6.86
CA GLN A 28 -10.06 -20.13 -5.56
C GLN A 28 -8.95 -19.79 -4.54
N ALA A 29 -7.86 -20.57 -4.49
CA ALA A 29 -6.74 -20.31 -3.59
C ALA A 29 -6.00 -19.01 -3.95
N VAL A 30 -5.81 -18.75 -5.24
CA VAL A 30 -5.24 -17.50 -5.77
C VAL A 30 -6.12 -16.32 -5.39
N ASP A 31 -7.42 -16.36 -5.70
CA ASP A 31 -8.36 -15.28 -5.38
C ASP A 31 -8.44 -15.02 -3.87
N THR A 32 -8.45 -16.07 -3.04
CA THR A 32 -8.45 -15.93 -1.58
C THR A 32 -7.17 -15.25 -1.08
N THR A 33 -6.02 -15.63 -1.63
CA THR A 33 -4.73 -15.05 -1.24
C THR A 33 -4.65 -13.58 -1.63
N PHE A 34 -4.99 -13.23 -2.87
CA PHE A 34 -4.97 -11.84 -3.33
C PHE A 34 -6.00 -10.98 -2.61
N SER A 35 -7.19 -11.51 -2.31
CA SER A 35 -8.19 -10.79 -1.51
C SER A 35 -7.67 -10.42 -0.12
N LYS A 36 -6.96 -11.34 0.56
CA LYS A 36 -6.32 -11.05 1.85
C LYS A 36 -5.21 -10.00 1.73
N PHE A 37 -4.43 -10.06 0.66
CA PHE A 37 -3.37 -9.08 0.39
C PHE A 37 -3.95 -7.68 0.15
N GLU A 38 -4.99 -7.57 -0.69
CA GLU A 38 -5.72 -6.34 -0.97
C GLU A 38 -6.37 -5.75 0.30
N GLN A 39 -6.94 -6.60 1.17
CA GLN A 39 -7.44 -6.18 2.49
C GLN A 39 -6.33 -5.63 3.38
N GLY A 40 -5.13 -6.23 3.34
CA GLY A 40 -3.96 -5.74 4.07
C GLY A 40 -3.52 -4.35 3.61
N ILE A 41 -3.45 -4.11 2.30
CA ILE A 41 -3.16 -2.80 1.73
C ILE A 41 -4.21 -1.77 2.19
N ALA A 42 -5.50 -2.12 2.09
CA ALA A 42 -6.57 -1.21 2.50
C ALA A 42 -6.51 -0.86 4.00
N ALA A 43 -6.16 -1.84 4.86
CA ALA A 43 -5.97 -1.61 6.28
C ALA A 43 -4.77 -0.68 6.56
N GLN A 44 -3.67 -0.84 5.81
CA GLN A 44 -2.51 0.05 5.89
C GLN A 44 -2.87 1.48 5.46
N GLU A 45 -3.59 1.65 4.35
CA GLU A 45 -4.08 2.97 3.90
C GLU A 45 -4.95 3.65 4.95
N SER A 46 -5.88 2.91 5.55
CA SER A 46 -6.73 3.42 6.63
C SER A 46 -5.90 3.85 7.84
N SER A 47 -4.95 3.02 8.29
CA SER A 47 -4.09 3.31 9.43
C SER A 47 -3.20 4.54 9.21
N ILE A 48 -2.65 4.70 8.01
CA ILE A 48 -1.87 5.89 7.62
C ILE A 48 -2.76 7.13 7.67
N SER A 49 -3.96 7.06 7.12
CA SER A 49 -4.91 8.18 7.12
C SER A 49 -5.31 8.60 8.55
N GLU A 50 -5.61 7.64 9.42
CA GLU A 50 -5.96 7.91 10.82
C GLU A 50 -4.78 8.51 11.59
N THR A 51 -3.59 7.94 11.44
CA THR A 51 -2.35 8.44 12.06
C THR A 51 -2.09 9.89 11.64
N ARG A 52 -2.27 10.19 10.35
CA ARG A 52 -2.09 11.54 9.83
C ARG A 52 -3.07 12.53 10.45
N LYS A 53 -4.34 12.14 10.56
CA LYS A 53 -5.35 12.98 11.21
C LYS A 53 -4.96 13.30 12.66
N HIS A 54 -4.49 12.29 13.39
CA HIS A 54 -4.05 12.48 14.77
C HIS A 54 -2.81 13.39 14.87
N MET A 55 -1.85 13.22 13.97
CA MET A 55 -0.66 14.09 13.92
C MET A 55 -1.03 15.55 13.62
N GLN A 56 -1.94 15.80 12.68
CA GLN A 56 -2.41 17.16 12.36
C GLN A 56 -3.13 17.81 13.55
N GLU A 57 -3.91 17.04 14.30
CA GLU A 57 -4.59 17.53 15.50
C GLU A 57 -3.58 17.85 16.61
N LEU A 58 -2.60 16.98 16.83
CA LEU A 58 -1.52 17.20 17.78
C LEU A 58 -0.69 18.44 17.41
N GLU A 59 -0.31 18.57 16.14
CA GLU A 59 0.45 19.71 15.62
C GLU A 59 -0.31 21.03 15.83
N LYS A 60 -1.61 21.04 15.53
CA LYS A 60 -2.46 22.20 15.77
C LYS A 60 -2.46 22.60 17.24
N ASN A 61 -2.67 21.64 18.14
CA ASN A 61 -2.71 21.88 19.58
C ASN A 61 -1.37 22.43 20.10
N LEU A 62 -0.26 21.81 19.71
CA LEU A 62 1.08 22.25 20.09
C LEU A 62 1.40 23.64 19.55
N THR A 63 0.99 23.95 18.33
CA THR A 63 1.18 25.27 17.72
C THR A 63 0.41 26.34 18.48
N GLU A 64 -0.82 26.05 18.91
CA GLU A 64 -1.65 26.96 19.69
C GLU A 64 -1.07 27.20 21.09
N GLU A 65 -0.65 26.13 21.79
CA GLU A 65 0.02 26.24 23.09
C GLU A 65 1.33 27.03 23.00
N TRP A 66 2.16 26.74 22.01
CA TRP A 66 3.41 27.45 21.77
C TRP A 66 3.17 28.94 21.53
N LYS A 67 2.20 29.28 20.67
CA LYS A 67 1.86 30.68 20.38
C LYS A 67 1.39 31.41 21.64
N ASN A 68 0.54 30.78 22.45
CA ASN A 68 0.09 31.37 23.71
C ASN A 68 1.25 31.61 24.68
N GLN A 69 2.14 30.63 24.86
CA GLN A 69 3.33 30.78 25.71
C GLN A 69 4.27 31.87 25.20
N GLN A 70 4.48 31.94 23.88
CA GLN A 70 5.28 32.99 23.24
C GLN A 70 4.70 34.38 23.49
N GLU A 71 3.38 34.55 23.34
CA GLU A 71 2.70 35.82 23.60
C GLU A 71 2.78 36.23 25.08
N GLN A 72 2.63 35.27 26.00
CA GLN A 72 2.77 35.51 27.45
C GLN A 72 4.20 35.94 27.80
N PHE A 73 5.21 35.21 27.30
CA PHE A 73 6.62 35.55 27.52
C PHE A 73 6.93 36.95 26.98
N LYS A 74 6.52 37.24 25.74
CA LYS A 74 6.67 38.56 25.12
C LYS A 74 6.07 39.67 26.00
N SER A 75 4.84 39.48 26.47
CA SER A 75 4.15 40.45 27.33
C SER A 75 4.90 40.70 28.63
N MET A 76 5.37 39.64 29.30
CA MET A 76 6.14 39.75 30.55
C MET A 76 7.47 40.44 30.32
N ALA A 77 8.17 40.07 29.25
CA ALA A 77 9.48 40.58 28.94
C ALA A 77 9.41 42.07 28.53
N LEU A 78 8.40 42.47 27.75
CA LEU A 78 8.14 43.89 27.46
C LEU A 78 7.86 44.70 28.73
N LYS A 79 6.99 44.20 29.63
CA LYS A 79 6.73 44.88 30.91
C LYS A 79 7.98 45.05 31.77
N MET A 80 8.84 44.03 31.84
CA MET A 80 10.12 44.11 32.55
C MET A 80 11.05 45.14 31.91
N SER A 81 11.15 45.15 30.58
CA SER A 81 11.95 46.15 29.86
C SER A 81 11.44 47.56 30.14
N GLU A 82 10.13 47.80 30.08
CA GLU A 82 9.53 49.12 30.33
C GLU A 82 9.76 49.60 31.77
N THR A 83 9.79 48.67 32.74
CA THR A 83 9.92 49.01 34.16
C THR A 83 11.38 49.19 34.61
N TYR A 84 12.29 48.35 34.11
CA TYR A 84 13.64 48.24 34.68
C TYR A 84 14.77 48.45 33.66
N TRP A 85 14.51 48.30 32.36
CA TRP A 85 15.53 48.48 31.31
C TRP A 85 14.90 48.96 29.99
N PRO A 86 14.50 50.24 29.90
CA PRO A 86 13.75 50.75 28.75
C PRO A 86 14.51 50.65 27.43
N GLU A 87 15.85 50.76 27.47
CA GLU A 87 16.73 50.66 26.31
C GLU A 87 16.75 49.26 25.68
N SER A 88 16.36 48.21 26.42
CA SER A 88 16.36 46.82 25.93
C SER A 88 15.14 46.48 25.07
N LYS A 89 14.10 47.32 25.09
CA LYS A 89 12.85 47.09 24.36
C LYS A 89 13.07 46.88 22.86
N GLN A 90 13.88 47.75 22.24
CA GLN A 90 14.19 47.67 20.81
C GLN A 90 14.96 46.38 20.47
N LEU A 91 15.91 45.98 21.32
CA LEU A 91 16.68 44.74 21.12
C LEU A 91 15.77 43.50 21.17
N MET A 92 14.76 43.49 22.03
CA MET A 92 13.81 42.38 22.13
C MET A 92 12.87 42.32 20.92
N GLU A 93 12.39 43.46 20.43
CA GLU A 93 11.59 43.52 19.21
C GLU A 93 12.39 43.07 17.96
N ASP A 94 13.67 43.46 17.87
CA ASP A 94 14.55 43.07 16.77
C ASP A 94 14.91 41.58 16.82
N ALA A 95 15.16 41.03 18.02
CA ALA A 95 15.40 39.60 18.21
C ALA A 95 14.17 38.76 17.83
N GLU A 96 12.95 39.21 18.18
CA GLU A 96 11.72 38.55 17.79
C GLU A 96 11.54 38.53 16.26
N LYS A 97 11.79 39.65 15.59
CA LYS A 97 11.74 39.72 14.11
C LYS A 97 12.74 38.78 13.45
N LEU A 98 13.96 38.68 13.98
CA LEU A 98 14.97 37.75 13.46
C LEU A 98 14.55 36.30 13.65
N TYR A 99 13.97 35.96 14.80
CA TYR A 99 13.46 34.61 15.05
C TYR A 99 12.29 34.25 14.12
N GLN A 100 11.32 35.14 13.97
CA GLN A 100 10.15 34.92 13.10
C GLN A 100 10.54 34.81 11.63
N SER A 101 11.39 35.70 11.13
CA SER A 101 11.77 35.72 9.71
C SER A 101 12.71 34.58 9.31
N ASN A 102 13.69 34.23 10.15
CA ASN A 102 14.71 33.27 9.75
C ASN A 102 14.46 31.85 10.27
N VAL A 103 14.10 31.72 11.54
CA VAL A 103 14.01 30.40 12.19
C VAL A 103 12.64 29.77 11.94
N SER A 104 11.57 30.52 12.18
CA SER A 104 10.20 30.02 12.00
C SER A 104 9.89 29.71 10.54
N GLU A 105 10.26 30.61 9.61
CA GLU A 105 10.02 30.39 8.18
C GLU A 105 10.80 29.18 7.63
N MET A 106 12.08 29.03 8.01
CA MET A 106 12.90 27.90 7.60
C MET A 106 12.37 26.58 8.18
N ALA A 107 11.98 26.57 9.45
CA ALA A 107 11.38 25.40 10.10
C ALA A 107 10.08 24.96 9.37
N ASN A 108 9.21 25.92 9.04
CA ASN A 108 7.97 25.64 8.30
C ASN A 108 8.24 25.06 6.91
N LYS A 109 9.17 25.63 6.14
CA LYS A 109 9.53 25.10 4.82
C LYS A 109 10.11 23.69 4.89
N ASN A 110 10.99 23.42 5.86
CA ASN A 110 11.56 22.09 6.05
C ASN A 110 10.47 21.08 6.44
N ARG A 111 9.52 21.48 7.31
CA ARG A 111 8.37 20.65 7.68
C ARG A 111 7.53 20.30 6.46
N GLU A 112 7.10 21.29 5.67
CA GLU A 112 6.30 21.06 4.45
C GLU A 112 7.01 20.15 3.46
N MET A 113 8.32 20.32 3.28
CA MET A 113 9.13 19.47 2.42
C MET A 113 9.17 18.02 2.93
N LEU A 114 9.36 17.82 4.24
CA LEU A 114 9.37 16.50 4.86
C LEU A 114 8.01 15.82 4.73
N GLU A 115 6.92 16.52 5.02
CA GLU A 115 5.56 16.00 4.84
C GLU A 115 5.31 15.54 3.40
N LYS A 116 5.65 16.38 2.42
CA LYS A 116 5.51 16.04 1.00
C LYS A 116 6.37 14.85 0.59
N ASN A 117 7.58 14.74 1.12
CA ASN A 117 8.47 13.60 0.84
C ASN A 117 7.91 12.30 1.43
N ILE A 118 7.38 12.34 2.65
CA ILE A 118 6.74 11.19 3.29
C ILE A 118 5.52 10.77 2.47
N ASP A 119 4.68 11.71 2.07
CA ASP A 119 3.46 11.44 1.30
C ASP A 119 3.74 10.79 -0.04
N SER A 120 4.65 11.39 -0.80
CA SER A 120 5.04 10.86 -2.10
C SER A 120 5.72 9.49 -1.98
N SER A 121 6.52 9.26 -0.93
CA SER A 121 7.12 7.96 -0.67
C SER A 121 6.08 6.89 -0.32
N LEU A 122 5.07 7.22 0.50
CA LEU A 122 3.99 6.30 0.86
C LEU A 122 3.12 5.99 -0.36
N GLU A 123 2.73 7.00 -1.12
CA GLU A 123 1.96 6.85 -2.36
C GLU A 123 2.70 5.98 -3.36
N SER A 124 4.00 6.24 -3.58
CA SER A 124 4.83 5.45 -4.48
C SER A 124 4.91 3.99 -4.03
N THR A 125 5.12 3.73 -2.74
CA THR A 125 5.23 2.37 -2.20
C THR A 125 3.92 1.61 -2.36
N LEU A 126 2.79 2.21 -1.98
CA LEU A 126 1.46 1.60 -2.13
C LEU A 126 1.11 1.32 -3.59
N ASN A 127 1.48 2.22 -4.51
CA ASN A 127 1.27 2.01 -5.94
C ASN A 127 2.10 0.83 -6.47
N VAL A 128 3.34 0.69 -6.03
CA VAL A 128 4.19 -0.47 -6.38
C VAL A 128 3.56 -1.76 -5.86
N GLU A 129 3.10 -1.80 -4.60
CA GLU A 129 2.47 -2.99 -4.02
C GLU A 129 1.20 -3.40 -4.77
N LYS A 130 0.34 -2.44 -5.12
CA LYS A 130 -0.88 -2.69 -5.91
C LYS A 130 -0.56 -3.23 -7.30
N GLU A 131 0.41 -2.63 -7.98
CA GLU A 131 0.83 -3.08 -9.32
C GLU A 131 1.43 -4.48 -9.27
N TRP A 132 2.29 -4.76 -8.29
CA TRP A 132 2.87 -6.09 -8.09
C TRP A 132 1.79 -7.14 -7.80
N ALA A 133 0.82 -6.84 -6.95
CA ALA A 133 -0.29 -7.74 -6.67
C ALA A 133 -1.10 -8.05 -7.94
N SER A 134 -1.44 -7.01 -8.71
CA SER A 134 -2.17 -7.13 -9.97
C SER A 134 -1.42 -8.01 -10.98
N GLN A 135 -0.12 -7.75 -11.16
CA GLN A 135 0.72 -8.53 -12.08
C GLN A 135 0.87 -9.98 -11.64
N LEU A 136 1.11 -10.25 -10.36
CA LEU A 136 1.21 -11.62 -9.86
C LEU A 136 -0.12 -12.36 -10.08
N ARG A 137 -1.26 -11.73 -9.75
CA ARG A 137 -2.58 -12.33 -9.98
C ARG A 137 -2.78 -12.69 -11.45
N LYS A 138 -2.48 -11.76 -12.35
CA LYS A 138 -2.54 -11.99 -13.80
C LYS A 138 -1.64 -13.14 -14.26
N ASN A 139 -0.40 -13.21 -13.75
CA ASN A 139 0.55 -14.26 -14.10
C ASN A 139 0.07 -15.64 -13.62
N TYR A 140 -0.48 -15.74 -12.41
CA TYR A 140 -1.04 -16.99 -11.90
C TYR A 140 -2.27 -17.44 -12.71
N THR A 141 -3.18 -16.53 -13.04
CA THR A 141 -4.34 -16.85 -13.90
C THR A 141 -3.89 -17.31 -15.28
N SER A 142 -2.96 -16.59 -15.91
CA SER A 142 -2.43 -16.96 -17.23
C SER A 142 -1.69 -18.29 -17.22
N GLY A 143 -0.93 -18.58 -16.16
CA GLY A 143 -0.25 -19.86 -15.98
C GLY A 143 -1.25 -21.02 -15.86
N ALA A 144 -2.33 -20.84 -15.11
CA ALA A 144 -3.40 -21.83 -14.98
C ALA A 144 -4.11 -22.10 -16.33
N ASP A 145 -4.37 -21.05 -17.12
CA ASP A 145 -5.01 -21.21 -18.43
C ASP A 145 -4.06 -21.93 -19.42
N LYS A 146 -2.77 -21.59 -19.43
CA LYS A 146 -1.75 -22.33 -20.23
C LYS A 146 -1.62 -23.79 -19.83
N LEU A 147 -1.68 -24.10 -18.53
CA LEU A 147 -1.68 -25.47 -18.04
C LEU A 147 -2.90 -26.24 -18.56
N ARG A 148 -4.07 -25.59 -18.62
CA ARG A 148 -5.26 -26.19 -19.21
C ARG A 148 -5.08 -26.49 -20.69
N GLU A 149 -4.57 -25.53 -21.46
CA GLU A 149 -4.30 -25.72 -22.90
C GLU A 149 -3.35 -26.90 -23.16
N GLN A 150 -2.27 -27.01 -22.37
CA GLN A 150 -1.32 -28.12 -22.48
C GLN A 150 -1.95 -29.46 -22.12
N PHE A 151 -2.80 -29.49 -21.09
CA PHE A 151 -3.53 -30.67 -20.68
C PHE A 151 -4.50 -31.13 -21.79
N ASP A 152 -5.29 -30.21 -22.35
CA ASP A 152 -6.26 -30.53 -23.41
C ASP A 152 -5.55 -31.07 -24.67
N ALA A 153 -4.40 -30.48 -25.03
CA ALA A 153 -3.56 -30.97 -26.13
C ALA A 153 -3.02 -32.40 -25.86
N LEU A 154 -2.64 -32.71 -24.62
CA LEU A 154 -2.15 -34.03 -24.23
C LEU A 154 -3.27 -35.09 -24.30
N ILE A 155 -4.45 -34.76 -23.77
CA ILE A 155 -5.61 -35.66 -23.82
C ILE A 155 -6.00 -35.95 -25.28
N SER A 156 -6.02 -34.94 -26.14
CA SER A 156 -6.29 -35.12 -27.58
C SER A 156 -5.28 -36.07 -28.23
N LYS A 157 -3.98 -35.85 -28.03
CA LYS A 157 -2.92 -36.74 -28.58
C LYS A 157 -3.07 -38.17 -28.10
N THR A 158 -3.41 -38.35 -26.83
CA THR A 158 -3.60 -39.68 -26.22
C THR A 158 -4.83 -40.38 -26.80
N ALA A 159 -5.91 -39.63 -27.08
CA ALA A 159 -7.10 -40.14 -27.75
C ALA A 159 -6.80 -40.60 -29.19
N ASP A 160 -6.01 -39.84 -29.94
CA ASP A 160 -5.63 -40.18 -31.31
C ASP A 160 -4.74 -41.43 -31.35
N ALA A 161 -3.73 -41.51 -30.46
CA ALA A 161 -2.87 -42.68 -30.35
C ALA A 161 -3.65 -43.97 -29.99
N ALA A 162 -4.63 -43.87 -29.09
CA ALA A 162 -5.48 -45.00 -28.71
C ALA A 162 -6.36 -45.49 -29.88
N LYS A 163 -6.84 -44.58 -30.75
CA LYS A 163 -7.59 -44.94 -31.97
C LYS A 163 -6.70 -45.62 -33.00
N THR A 164 -5.46 -45.17 -33.17
CA THR A 164 -4.51 -45.78 -34.12
C THR A 164 -4.04 -47.17 -33.66
N ALA A 165 -3.95 -47.41 -32.35
CA ALA A 165 -3.56 -48.71 -31.80
C ALA A 165 -4.70 -49.76 -31.78
N ALA A 166 -5.95 -49.33 -31.95
CA ALA A 166 -7.13 -50.20 -31.97
C ALA A 166 -7.64 -50.53 -33.39
N ALA A 167 -7.03 -49.94 -34.43
CA ALA A 167 -7.30 -50.19 -35.86
C ALA A 167 -6.31 -51.21 -36.43
#